data_AF-A0A2N2BM73-F1
#
_entry.id   AF-A0A2N2BM73-F1
#
_cell.length_a   1.000
_cell.length_b   1.000
_cell.length_c   1.000
_cell.angle_alpha   90.00
_cell.angle_beta   90.00
_cell.angle_gamma   90.00
#
_symmetry.space_group_name_H-M   'P 1'
#
loop_
_entity.id
_entity.type
_entity.pdbx_description
1 polymer ?
#
loop_
_entity_poly.entity_id
_entity_poly.type
_entity_poly.pdbx_seq_one_letter_code
_entity_poly.pdbx_strand_id
1 'polypeptide(L)'
;MDDQVFLSRSQLNTLRKEVLLKLAEALADAEKNAGNTGELNQAMTIVPLEKELAGKSDRFKKLQLADAKKRVSLAFEKMPDHQFLTLLDGLGLDQVVLPLLGEGVAEKTALLKDLGIAVLLKTPKIMDDELTKKVRRSVTKEMNQDGFLIGNYEALHLLNKTSSYLEADQSFNLFNTLATRALKEWGVGGGVLSPELTETELKEITEHSEIAMVLPVYGSQELMVSKKCLFGCKSCLEKKKGTTGLCRQEMTGKLVDERGFAFPVERDDQGLIHVYNGDTLFLREEILELKGVDTWRIHHHDESMEKLRTIIGYYSQGIYDKHWGLPEGLGTEGTTRGSFRRGVK
;
A
#
# COMPACT_ATOMS: atom_id res chain seq x y z
N MET A 1 10.33 19.59 -37.49
CA MET A 1 9.46 19.22 -36.35
C MET A 1 8.57 20.42 -36.12
N ASP A 2 7.26 20.28 -36.28
CA ASP A 2 6.34 21.41 -36.20
C ASP A 2 6.31 21.98 -34.78
N ASP A 3 6.65 23.27 -34.65
CA ASP A 3 6.57 24.07 -33.42
C ASP A 3 5.13 24.29 -32.91
N GLN A 4 4.12 23.67 -33.54
CA GLN A 4 2.70 23.81 -33.17
C GLN A 4 2.20 22.74 -32.19
N VAL A 5 3.03 21.79 -31.74
CA VAL A 5 2.59 20.68 -30.88
C VAL A 5 2.84 20.92 -29.38
N PHE A 6 3.56 21.98 -29.01
CA PHE A 6 3.89 22.28 -27.61
C PHE A 6 3.06 23.42 -27.03
N LEU A 7 2.09 23.09 -26.19
CA LEU A 7 1.38 24.05 -25.35
C LEU A 7 2.13 24.26 -24.04
N SER A 8 2.33 25.53 -23.65
CA SER A 8 2.85 25.85 -22.32
C SER A 8 1.87 25.43 -21.22
N ARG A 9 2.38 25.18 -20.01
CA ARG A 9 1.56 24.84 -18.82
C ARG A 9 0.47 25.88 -18.55
N SER A 10 0.73 27.15 -18.87
CA SER A 10 -0.25 28.24 -18.77
C SER A 10 -1.38 28.08 -19.78
N GLN A 11 -1.06 27.82 -21.06
CA GLN A 11 -2.06 27.60 -22.12
C GLN A 11 -2.91 26.36 -21.85
N LEU A 12 -2.31 25.27 -21.35
CA LEU A 12 -3.03 24.07 -20.92
C LEU A 12 -4.03 24.37 -19.79
N ASN A 13 -3.65 25.20 -18.82
CA ASN A 13 -4.54 25.58 -17.72
C ASN A 13 -5.69 26.48 -18.20
N THR A 14 -5.45 27.38 -19.15
CA THR A 14 -6.50 28.21 -19.76
C THR A 14 -7.48 27.35 -20.55
N LEU A 15 -6.98 26.46 -21.42
CA LEU A 15 -7.79 25.48 -22.14
C LEU A 15 -8.61 24.59 -21.19
N ARG A 16 -8.00 24.11 -20.10
CA ARG A 16 -8.70 23.32 -19.08
C ARG A 16 -9.88 24.10 -18.49
N LYS A 17 -9.69 25.38 -18.14
CA LYS A 17 -10.76 26.22 -17.60
C LYS A 17 -11.88 26.46 -18.61
N GLU A 18 -11.54 26.74 -19.87
CA GLU A 18 -12.52 26.93 -20.94
C GLU A 18 -13.34 25.66 -21.22
N VAL A 19 -12.68 24.50 -21.26
CA VAL A 19 -13.34 23.20 -21.44
C VAL A 19 -14.29 22.91 -20.28
N LEU A 20 -13.87 23.17 -19.03
CA LEU A 20 -14.73 22.97 -17.86
C LEU A 20 -15.96 23.88 -17.86
N LEU A 21 -15.81 25.15 -18.28
CA LEU A 21 -16.93 26.07 -18.42
C LEU A 21 -17.93 25.59 -19.47
N LYS A 22 -17.45 25.23 -20.67
CA LYS A 22 -18.30 24.72 -21.76
C LYS A 22 -18.98 23.41 -21.41
N LEU A 23 -18.29 22.52 -20.68
CA LEU A 23 -18.85 21.26 -20.20
C LEU A 23 -19.98 21.52 -19.18
N ALA A 24 -19.77 22.47 -18.26
CA ALA A 24 -20.79 22.84 -17.28
C ALA A 24 -22.03 23.46 -17.95
N GLU A 25 -21.85 24.31 -18.95
CA GLU A 25 -22.95 24.86 -19.76
C GLU A 25 -23.70 23.77 -20.52
N ALA A 26 -22.98 22.85 -21.18
CA ALA A 26 -23.58 21.75 -21.93
C ALA A 26 -24.37 20.78 -21.02
N LEU A 27 -23.87 20.51 -19.81
CA LEU A 27 -24.58 19.69 -18.82
C LEU A 27 -25.84 20.37 -18.31
N ALA A 28 -25.79 21.69 -18.03
CA ALA A 28 -26.95 22.46 -17.61
C ALA A 28 -28.04 22.54 -18.70
N ASP A 29 -27.63 22.63 -19.97
CA ASP A 29 -28.55 22.59 -21.12
C ASP A 29 -29.12 21.18 -21.35
N ALA A 30 -28.33 20.12 -21.11
CA ALA A 30 -28.81 18.74 -21.17
C ALA A 30 -29.84 18.44 -20.07
N GLU A 31 -29.65 18.94 -18.86
CA GLU A 31 -30.61 18.79 -17.75
C GLU A 31 -31.92 19.54 -18.01
N LYS A 32 -31.88 20.72 -18.65
CA LYS A 32 -33.09 21.46 -19.05
C LYS A 32 -33.87 20.77 -20.17
N ASN A 33 -33.18 20.06 -21.06
CA ASN A 33 -33.78 19.38 -22.21
C ASN A 33 -34.23 17.94 -21.91
N ALA A 34 -33.79 17.35 -20.79
CA ALA A 34 -34.20 16.02 -20.35
C ALA A 34 -35.61 16.03 -19.71
N GLY A 35 -36.62 16.20 -20.56
CA GLY A 35 -37.99 15.84 -20.20
C GLY A 35 -38.10 14.34 -19.92
N ASN A 36 -38.44 14.00 -18.68
CA ASN A 36 -39.09 12.77 -18.24
C ASN A 36 -38.67 11.47 -18.96
N THR A 37 -37.44 11.02 -18.75
CA THR A 37 -37.04 9.62 -18.99
C THR A 37 -36.57 9.03 -17.66
N GLY A 38 -37.48 8.30 -17.01
CA GLY A 38 -37.16 7.46 -15.88
C GLY A 38 -36.40 6.24 -16.38
N GLU A 39 -35.08 6.25 -16.14
CA GLU A 39 -34.14 5.12 -16.02
C GLU A 39 -32.76 5.62 -16.48
N LEU A 40 -31.78 5.62 -15.56
CA LEU A 40 -30.39 6.12 -15.66
C LEU A 40 -30.11 7.57 -15.20
N ASN A 41 -31.03 8.23 -14.49
CA ASN A 41 -30.72 9.45 -13.72
C ASN A 41 -30.10 9.13 -12.35
N GLN A 42 -28.95 8.46 -12.32
CA GLN A 42 -27.97 8.79 -11.27
C GLN A 42 -27.25 10.03 -11.77
N ALA A 43 -27.83 11.19 -11.49
CA ALA A 43 -27.17 12.48 -11.75
C ALA A 43 -25.74 12.36 -11.23
N MET A 44 -24.74 12.54 -12.11
CA MET A 44 -23.36 12.72 -11.70
C MET A 44 -23.36 13.88 -10.71
N THR A 45 -23.32 13.56 -9.42
CA THR A 45 -23.33 14.58 -8.39
C THR A 45 -21.94 15.16 -8.38
N ILE A 46 -21.75 16.27 -9.10
CA ILE A 46 -20.52 17.05 -9.05
C ILE A 46 -20.57 17.81 -7.72
N VAL A 47 -20.10 17.16 -6.65
CA VAL A 47 -19.88 17.85 -5.37
C VAL A 47 -18.55 18.61 -5.48
N PRO A 48 -18.52 19.92 -5.20
CA PRO A 48 -17.26 20.65 -5.11
C PRO A 48 -16.35 19.95 -4.10
N LEU A 49 -15.10 19.70 -4.48
CA LEU A 49 -14.11 19.02 -3.64
C LEU A 49 -13.98 19.71 -2.27
N GLU A 50 -14.12 21.04 -2.24
CA GLU A 50 -14.06 21.85 -1.02
C GLU A 50 -15.22 21.58 -0.06
N LYS A 51 -16.39 21.16 -0.57
CA LYS A 51 -17.55 20.78 0.24
C LYS A 51 -17.46 19.34 0.75
N GLU A 52 -16.85 18.44 -0.02
CA GLU A 52 -16.57 17.05 0.39
C GLU A 52 -15.47 16.98 1.46
N LEU A 53 -14.46 17.83 1.36
CA LEU A 53 -13.34 17.91 2.29
C LEU A 53 -13.61 18.83 3.50
N ALA A 54 -14.87 19.23 3.72
CA ALA A 54 -15.22 20.22 4.74
C ALA A 54 -15.10 19.64 6.16
N GLY A 55 -13.89 19.74 6.71
CA GLY A 55 -13.58 19.47 8.12
C GLY A 55 -12.82 18.16 8.36
N LYS A 56 -12.11 18.11 9.49
CA LYS A 56 -11.39 16.91 9.93
C LYS A 56 -12.36 15.76 10.16
N SER A 57 -11.96 14.54 9.77
CA SER A 57 -12.83 13.37 9.89
C SER A 57 -13.10 13.04 11.36
N ASP A 58 -14.26 12.43 11.63
CA ASP A 58 -14.60 11.99 12.99
C ASP A 58 -13.63 10.91 13.50
N ARG A 59 -13.05 10.13 12.57
CA ARG A 59 -11.92 9.23 12.84
C ARG A 59 -10.76 9.99 13.46
N PHE A 60 -10.31 11.06 12.81
CA PHE A 60 -9.18 11.85 13.27
C PHE A 60 -9.46 12.56 14.61
N LYS A 61 -10.67 13.10 14.80
CA LYS A 61 -11.06 13.70 16.09
C LYS A 61 -10.97 12.69 17.24
N LYS A 62 -11.46 11.46 17.03
CA LYS A 62 -11.35 10.37 18.03
C LYS A 62 -9.90 9.99 18.30
N LEU A 63 -9.08 9.91 17.25
CA LEU A 63 -7.66 9.60 17.37
C LEU A 63 -6.91 10.64 18.23
N GLN A 64 -7.22 11.93 18.06
CA GLN A 64 -6.64 13.01 18.86
C GLN A 64 -7.07 12.98 20.33
N LEU A 65 -8.35 12.71 20.58
CA LEU A 65 -8.89 12.64 21.95
C LEU A 65 -8.33 11.46 22.75
N ALA A 66 -8.04 10.34 22.07
CA ALA A 66 -7.59 9.11 22.70
C ALA A 66 -6.09 9.08 23.03
N ASP A 67 -5.30 10.05 22.55
CA ASP A 67 -3.82 10.00 22.51
C ASP A 67 -3.30 8.59 22.16
N ALA A 68 -3.99 7.96 21.20
CA ALA A 68 -3.89 6.52 21.01
C ALA A 68 -2.48 6.17 20.50
N LYS A 69 -1.82 5.25 21.22
CA LYS A 69 -0.56 4.64 20.79
C LYS A 69 -0.73 4.12 19.35
N LYS A 70 0.21 4.48 18.49
CA LYS A 70 0.25 4.01 17.10
C LYS A 70 0.57 2.52 17.10
N ARG A 71 -0.13 1.76 16.26
CA ARG A 71 0.17 0.33 16.10
C ARG A 71 1.45 0.14 15.30
N VAL A 72 2.26 -0.84 15.66
CA VAL A 72 3.41 -1.29 14.87
C VAL A 72 3.04 -2.59 14.17
N SER A 73 3.19 -2.60 12.86
CA SER A 73 2.89 -3.73 12.02
C SER A 73 4.10 -4.19 11.22
N LEU A 74 4.31 -5.51 11.15
CA LEU A 74 5.37 -6.14 10.37
C LEU A 74 4.78 -6.95 9.21
N ALA A 75 5.13 -6.62 7.97
CA ALA A 75 4.70 -7.36 6.79
C ALA A 75 5.84 -8.18 6.20
N PHE A 76 5.50 -9.41 5.83
CA PHE A 76 6.38 -10.35 5.15
C PHE A 76 5.96 -10.51 3.69
N GLU A 77 6.92 -10.39 2.77
CA GLU A 77 6.67 -10.73 1.36
C GLU A 77 6.74 -12.25 1.14
N LYS A 78 7.70 -12.91 1.79
CA LYS A 78 7.86 -14.38 1.81
C LYS A 78 7.38 -14.95 3.13
N MET A 79 6.77 -16.13 3.10
CA MET A 79 6.26 -16.76 4.31
C MET A 79 7.42 -17.09 5.26
N PRO A 80 7.47 -16.53 6.48
CA PRO A 80 8.52 -16.84 7.44
C PRO A 80 8.39 -18.25 8.00
N ASP A 81 9.51 -18.77 8.49
CA ASP A 81 9.56 -20.05 9.20
C ASP A 81 8.92 -19.95 10.59
N HIS A 82 8.42 -21.08 11.09
CA HIS A 82 7.78 -21.15 12.41
C HIS A 82 8.73 -20.64 13.52
N GLN A 83 10.00 -21.03 13.47
CA GLN A 83 11.00 -20.59 14.45
C GLN A 83 11.20 -19.06 14.42
N PHE A 84 11.18 -18.45 13.24
CA PHE A 84 11.33 -17.00 13.11
C PHE A 84 10.18 -16.26 13.80
N LEU A 85 8.94 -16.73 13.61
CA LEU A 85 7.76 -16.13 14.23
C LEU A 85 7.78 -16.20 15.76
N THR A 86 8.31 -17.27 16.35
CA THR A 86 8.44 -17.36 17.82
C THR A 86 9.36 -16.29 18.41
N LEU A 87 10.32 -15.78 17.63
CA LEU A 87 11.25 -14.74 18.08
C LEU A 87 10.64 -13.33 18.07
N LEU A 88 9.41 -13.18 17.57
CA LEU A 88 8.67 -11.91 17.56
C LEU A 88 7.96 -11.62 18.90
N ASP A 89 7.88 -12.62 19.78
CA ASP A 89 7.28 -12.45 21.11
C ASP A 89 7.98 -11.35 21.91
N GLY A 90 7.17 -10.53 22.59
CA GLY A 90 7.65 -9.44 23.44
C GLY A 90 8.33 -8.26 22.72
N LEU A 91 8.37 -8.21 21.37
CA LEU A 91 9.00 -7.11 20.64
C LEU A 91 8.16 -5.83 20.54
N GLY A 92 6.90 -5.86 21.00
CA GLY A 92 5.99 -4.72 20.91
C GLY A 92 5.33 -4.56 19.54
N LEU A 93 5.14 -5.67 18.81
CA LEU A 93 4.34 -5.72 17.58
C LEU A 93 2.85 -5.86 17.92
N ASP A 94 2.02 -5.07 17.25
CA ASP A 94 0.56 -5.15 17.38
C ASP A 94 -0.06 -6.00 16.26
N GLN A 95 0.59 -6.07 15.10
CA GLN A 95 0.06 -6.74 13.91
C GLN A 95 1.16 -7.35 13.04
N VAL A 96 0.92 -8.53 12.49
CA VAL A 96 1.76 -9.16 11.45
C VAL A 96 0.93 -9.42 10.19
N VAL A 97 1.54 -9.21 9.04
CA VAL A 97 0.94 -9.54 7.73
C VAL A 97 1.67 -10.70 7.10
N LEU A 98 0.93 -11.77 6.81
CA LEU A 98 1.45 -13.00 6.19
C LEU A 98 0.87 -13.22 4.79
N PRO A 99 1.61 -13.81 3.85
CA PRO A 99 1.06 -14.20 2.54
C PRO A 99 -0.05 -15.25 2.67
N LEU A 100 -1.24 -14.98 2.09
CA LEU A 100 -2.40 -15.89 2.15
C LEU A 100 -2.13 -17.28 1.54
N LEU A 101 -1.28 -17.35 0.52
CA LEU A 101 -1.00 -18.58 -0.22
C LEU A 101 0.29 -19.29 0.22
N GLY A 102 0.92 -18.84 1.30
CA GLY A 102 2.12 -19.49 1.82
C GLY A 102 1.84 -20.80 2.55
N GLU A 103 2.89 -21.52 2.91
CA GLU A 103 2.80 -22.79 3.61
C GLU A 103 2.53 -22.60 5.11
N GLY A 104 1.64 -23.43 5.67
CA GLY A 104 1.35 -23.45 7.10
C GLY A 104 0.61 -22.22 7.64
N VAL A 105 -0.15 -21.50 6.79
CA VAL A 105 -0.82 -20.24 7.17
C VAL A 105 -1.68 -20.38 8.44
N ALA A 106 -2.49 -21.44 8.55
CA ALA A 106 -3.37 -21.64 9.70
C ALA A 106 -2.59 -21.83 11.01
N GLU A 107 -1.53 -22.65 10.99
CA GLU A 107 -0.66 -22.89 12.14
C GLU A 107 0.08 -21.62 12.56
N LYS A 108 0.66 -20.90 11.59
CA LYS A 108 1.39 -19.64 11.83
C LYS A 108 0.49 -18.52 12.33
N THR A 109 -0.75 -18.48 11.83
CA THR A 109 -1.76 -17.54 12.32
C THR A 109 -2.12 -17.86 13.77
N ALA A 110 -2.38 -19.13 14.09
CA ALA A 110 -2.67 -19.55 15.47
C ALA A 110 -1.51 -19.20 16.42
N LEU A 111 -0.26 -19.48 16.05
CA LEU A 111 0.92 -19.11 16.83
C LEU A 111 0.96 -17.61 17.14
N LEU A 112 0.80 -16.75 16.12
CA LEU A 112 0.83 -15.30 16.32
C LEU A 112 -0.33 -14.80 17.20
N LYS A 113 -1.50 -15.43 17.10
CA LYS A 113 -2.64 -15.14 17.97
C LYS A 113 -2.38 -15.52 19.42
N ASP A 114 -1.70 -16.64 19.66
CA ASP A 114 -1.29 -17.07 21.01
C ASP A 114 -0.29 -16.09 21.63
N LEU A 115 0.54 -15.43 20.80
CA LEU A 115 1.42 -14.33 21.21
C LEU A 115 0.70 -12.98 21.39
N GLY A 116 -0.62 -12.91 21.16
CA GLY A 116 -1.42 -11.69 21.24
C GLY A 116 -1.23 -10.72 20.07
N ILE A 117 -0.65 -11.17 18.95
CA ILE A 117 -0.40 -10.35 17.77
C ILE A 117 -1.55 -10.52 16.77
N ALA A 118 -2.10 -9.41 16.27
CA ALA A 118 -3.15 -9.46 15.24
C ALA A 118 -2.58 -9.93 13.89
N VAL A 119 -3.33 -10.70 13.11
CA VAL A 119 -2.86 -11.26 11.83
C VAL A 119 -3.73 -10.80 10.67
N LEU A 120 -3.10 -10.19 9.67
CA LEU A 120 -3.71 -9.98 8.36
C LEU A 120 -3.14 -10.96 7.34
N LEU A 121 -4.00 -11.50 6.48
CA LEU A 121 -3.56 -12.32 5.35
C LEU A 121 -3.53 -11.50 4.05
N LYS A 122 -2.34 -11.38 3.45
CA LYS A 122 -2.10 -10.63 2.22
C LYS A 122 -2.51 -11.44 0.99
N THR A 123 -3.40 -10.91 0.16
CA THR A 123 -3.74 -11.51 -1.12
C THR A 123 -2.65 -11.21 -2.16
N PRO A 124 -2.49 -12.06 -3.21
CA PRO A 124 -1.56 -11.75 -4.29
C PRO A 124 -1.84 -10.40 -4.95
N LYS A 125 -0.79 -9.69 -5.37
CA LYS A 125 -0.90 -8.39 -6.04
C LYS A 125 -1.52 -8.49 -7.43
N ILE A 126 -1.16 -9.52 -8.19
CA ILE A 126 -1.70 -9.76 -9.55
C ILE A 126 -2.37 -11.12 -9.57
N MET A 127 -3.65 -11.16 -9.93
CA MET A 127 -4.44 -12.39 -9.97
C MET A 127 -4.91 -12.67 -11.40
N ASP A 128 -4.66 -13.87 -11.90
CA ASP A 128 -5.34 -14.42 -13.07
C ASP A 128 -6.44 -15.40 -12.64
N ASP A 129 -7.16 -16.00 -13.59
CA ASP A 129 -8.28 -16.89 -13.30
C ASP A 129 -7.91 -18.06 -12.38
N GLU A 130 -6.73 -18.65 -12.57
CA GLU A 130 -6.27 -19.78 -11.76
C GLU A 130 -5.93 -19.31 -10.33
N LEU A 131 -5.21 -18.20 -10.19
CA LEU A 131 -4.91 -17.65 -8.86
C LEU A 131 -6.17 -17.16 -8.15
N THR A 132 -7.13 -16.61 -8.88
CA THR A 132 -8.45 -16.20 -8.37
C THR A 132 -9.23 -17.38 -7.80
N LYS A 133 -9.24 -18.53 -8.48
CA LYS A 133 -9.85 -19.76 -7.96
C LYS A 133 -9.15 -20.23 -6.68
N LYS A 134 -7.81 -20.16 -6.62
CA LYS A 134 -7.04 -20.53 -5.43
C LYS A 134 -7.37 -19.62 -4.25
N VAL A 135 -7.30 -18.30 -4.44
CA VAL A 135 -7.63 -17.31 -3.41
C VAL A 135 -9.05 -17.52 -2.92
N ARG A 136 -10.04 -17.68 -3.81
CA ARG A 136 -11.43 -17.96 -3.44
C ARG A 136 -11.57 -19.18 -2.52
N ARG A 137 -10.82 -20.26 -2.78
CA ARG A 137 -10.83 -21.47 -1.93
C ARG A 137 -10.12 -21.27 -0.59
N SER A 138 -9.09 -20.42 -0.55
CA SER A 138 -8.36 -20.12 0.67
C SER A 138 -9.15 -19.21 1.60
N VAL A 139 -9.77 -18.15 1.08
CA VAL A 139 -10.54 -17.19 1.90
C VAL A 139 -11.81 -17.79 2.52
N THR A 140 -12.35 -18.87 1.93
CA THR A 140 -13.49 -19.60 2.52
C THR A 140 -13.11 -20.48 3.71
N LYS A 141 -11.81 -20.71 3.93
CA LYS A 141 -11.32 -21.42 5.12
C LYS A 141 -11.09 -20.40 6.21
N GLU A 142 -11.77 -20.54 7.34
CA GLU A 142 -11.41 -19.78 8.53
C GLU A 142 -10.02 -20.21 9.00
N MET A 143 -9.10 -19.25 9.10
CA MET A 143 -7.71 -19.46 9.53
C MET A 143 -7.39 -18.64 10.78
N ASN A 144 -8.41 -18.20 11.54
CA ASN A 144 -8.31 -17.39 12.75
C ASN A 144 -7.60 -16.02 12.54
N GLN A 145 -7.66 -15.49 11.31
CA GLN A 145 -7.10 -14.18 10.96
C GLN A 145 -8.03 -13.05 11.39
N ASP A 146 -7.45 -11.88 11.69
CA ASP A 146 -8.19 -10.67 12.06
C ASP A 146 -8.68 -9.88 10.83
N GLY A 147 -8.10 -10.15 9.66
CA GLY A 147 -8.52 -9.51 8.41
C GLY A 147 -7.64 -9.88 7.21
N PHE A 148 -7.80 -9.12 6.13
CA PHE A 148 -7.06 -9.29 4.89
C PHE A 148 -6.40 -7.99 4.45
N LEU A 149 -5.15 -8.08 3.99
CA LEU A 149 -4.50 -7.03 3.21
C LEU A 149 -4.77 -7.33 1.73
N ILE A 150 -5.65 -6.55 1.10
CA ILE A 150 -6.07 -6.78 -0.29
C ILE A 150 -5.14 -6.07 -1.27
N GLY A 151 -4.61 -6.84 -2.21
CA GLY A 151 -3.61 -6.39 -3.18
C GLY A 151 -4.18 -5.87 -4.51
N ASN A 152 -5.47 -6.01 -4.78
CA ASN A 152 -6.13 -5.54 -6.00
C ASN A 152 -7.66 -5.49 -5.86
N TYR A 153 -8.33 -4.97 -6.89
CA TYR A 153 -9.80 -4.84 -6.93
C TYR A 153 -10.52 -6.18 -7.08
N GLU A 154 -9.88 -7.19 -7.67
CA GLU A 154 -10.42 -8.55 -7.73
C GLU A 154 -10.54 -9.16 -6.33
N ALA A 155 -9.50 -9.01 -5.50
CA ALA A 155 -9.52 -9.41 -4.10
C ALA A 155 -10.57 -8.65 -3.30
N LEU A 156 -10.72 -7.33 -3.54
CA LEU A 156 -11.80 -6.54 -2.95
C LEU A 156 -13.17 -7.13 -3.31
N HIS A 157 -13.41 -7.45 -4.58
CA HIS A 157 -14.68 -8.02 -5.02
C HIS A 157 -14.96 -9.41 -4.42
N LEU A 158 -13.92 -10.21 -4.17
CA LEU A 158 -14.06 -11.51 -3.52
C LEU A 158 -14.39 -11.40 -2.03
N LEU A 159 -13.78 -10.43 -1.35
CA LEU A 159 -13.80 -10.31 0.11
C LEU A 159 -14.81 -9.29 0.63
N ASN A 160 -15.31 -8.35 -0.17
CA ASN A 160 -16.30 -7.36 0.27
C ASN A 160 -17.65 -7.98 0.69
N LYS A 161 -17.88 -9.25 0.37
CA LYS A 161 -19.05 -10.02 0.80
C LYS A 161 -18.84 -10.72 2.15
N THR A 162 -17.61 -10.74 2.68
CA THR A 162 -17.32 -11.30 4.00
C THR A 162 -17.42 -10.21 5.07
N SER A 163 -17.61 -10.61 6.33
CA SER A 163 -17.59 -9.70 7.48
C SER A 163 -16.18 -9.38 7.98
N SER A 164 -15.15 -9.68 7.19
CA SER A 164 -13.75 -9.55 7.60
C SER A 164 -13.29 -8.08 7.49
N TYR A 165 -12.37 -7.66 8.36
CA TYR A 165 -11.67 -6.40 8.18
C TYR A 165 -10.82 -6.45 6.90
N LEU A 166 -10.95 -5.44 6.05
CA LEU A 166 -10.17 -5.29 4.82
C LEU A 166 -9.28 -4.06 4.93
N GLU A 167 -8.01 -4.23 4.56
CA GLU A 167 -7.03 -3.18 4.42
C GLU A 167 -6.51 -3.14 2.98
N ALA A 168 -6.57 -1.99 2.32
CA ALA A 168 -6.04 -1.82 0.97
C ALA A 168 -4.51 -1.72 0.98
N ASP A 169 -3.82 -2.56 0.20
CA ASP A 169 -2.35 -2.52 0.04
C ASP A 169 -1.89 -1.31 -0.78
N GLN A 170 -0.57 -1.08 -0.82
CA GLN A 170 0.06 0.01 -1.58
C GLN A 170 -0.34 0.04 -3.06
N SER A 171 -0.68 -1.11 -3.65
CA SER A 171 -1.10 -1.23 -5.04
C SER A 171 -2.40 -0.47 -5.39
N PHE A 172 -3.19 -0.07 -4.39
CA PHE A 172 -4.35 0.80 -4.60
C PHE A 172 -4.00 2.26 -4.85
N ASN A 173 -2.72 2.66 -4.65
CA ASN A 173 -2.24 4.01 -4.91
C ASN A 173 -3.09 5.07 -4.20
N LEU A 174 -3.15 5.01 -2.87
CA LEU A 174 -3.89 5.98 -2.07
C LEU A 174 -3.14 7.32 -2.02
N PHE A 175 -3.60 8.27 -2.86
CA PHE A 175 -3.01 9.61 -2.99
C PHE A 175 -3.89 10.76 -2.51
N ASN A 176 -5.19 10.54 -2.28
CA ASN A 176 -6.10 11.61 -1.89
C ASN A 176 -7.26 11.10 -1.03
N THR A 177 -7.92 12.02 -0.33
CA THR A 177 -9.03 11.72 0.58
C THR A 177 -10.23 11.12 -0.13
N LEU A 178 -10.52 11.49 -1.39
CA LEU A 178 -11.63 10.91 -2.15
C LEU A 178 -11.45 9.40 -2.34
N ALA A 179 -10.23 8.93 -2.61
CA ALA A 179 -9.92 7.51 -2.70
C ALA A 179 -10.19 6.79 -1.37
N THR A 180 -9.88 7.42 -0.24
CA THR A 180 -10.16 6.84 1.09
C THR A 180 -11.66 6.71 1.37
N ARG A 181 -12.48 7.66 0.90
CA ARG A 181 -13.93 7.62 1.02
C ARG A 181 -14.54 6.54 0.10
N ALA A 182 -14.09 6.45 -1.14
CA ALA A 182 -14.54 5.39 -2.04
C ALA A 182 -14.25 3.99 -1.45
N LEU A 183 -13.05 3.80 -0.89
CA LEU A 183 -12.70 2.57 -0.17
C LEU A 183 -13.63 2.32 1.03
N LYS A 184 -13.95 3.35 1.81
CA LYS A 184 -14.89 3.24 2.93
C LYS A 184 -16.26 2.76 2.48
N GLU A 185 -16.80 3.34 1.41
CA GLU A 185 -18.09 2.98 0.81
C GLU A 185 -18.10 1.53 0.29
N TRP A 186 -16.93 1.03 -0.15
CA TRP A 186 -16.76 -0.37 -0.55
C TRP A 186 -16.48 -1.34 0.61
N GLY A 187 -16.58 -0.87 1.86
CA GLY A 187 -16.43 -1.70 3.06
C GLY A 187 -14.98 -1.90 3.53
N VAL A 188 -14.02 -1.15 2.99
CA VAL A 188 -12.62 -1.21 3.43
C VAL A 188 -12.43 -0.40 4.71
N GLY A 189 -11.70 -0.98 5.67
CA GLY A 189 -11.49 -0.42 7.01
C GLY A 189 -10.16 0.33 7.17
N GLY A 190 -9.17 0.05 6.32
CA GLY A 190 -7.89 0.75 6.32
C GLY A 190 -7.18 0.73 4.98
N GLY A 191 -6.14 1.53 4.83
CA GLY A 191 -5.38 1.61 3.60
C GLY A 191 -3.93 2.03 3.82
N VAL A 192 -3.03 1.41 3.06
CA VAL A 192 -1.61 1.75 3.04
C VAL A 192 -1.39 2.98 2.17
N LEU A 193 -0.75 3.99 2.75
CA LEU A 193 -0.42 5.24 2.08
C LEU A 193 0.64 5.02 1.00
N SER A 194 0.52 5.76 -0.10
CA SER A 194 1.52 5.76 -1.16
C SER A 194 2.85 6.34 -0.65
N PRO A 195 4.01 5.70 -0.93
CA PRO A 195 5.32 6.22 -0.58
C PRO A 195 5.73 7.46 -1.40
N GLU A 196 4.96 7.78 -2.45
CA GLU A 196 5.21 8.91 -3.35
C GLU A 196 4.60 10.23 -2.85
N LEU A 197 3.74 10.18 -1.82
CA LEU A 197 3.12 11.38 -1.26
C LEU A 197 4.16 12.29 -0.59
N THR A 198 3.98 13.59 -0.76
CA THR A 198 4.71 14.61 -0.02
C THR A 198 4.22 14.69 1.43
N GLU A 199 5.01 15.30 2.31
CA GLU A 199 4.63 15.51 3.71
C GLU A 199 3.30 16.27 3.87
N THR A 200 3.08 17.30 3.04
CA THR A 200 1.85 18.09 3.04
C THR A 200 0.64 17.25 2.64
N GLU A 201 0.77 16.43 1.60
CA GLU A 201 -0.32 15.57 1.12
C GLU A 201 -0.60 14.43 2.11
N LEU A 202 0.43 13.87 2.74
CA LEU A 202 0.29 12.87 3.80
C LEU A 202 -0.49 13.43 4.99
N LYS A 203 -0.18 14.66 5.42
CA LYS A 203 -0.93 15.30 6.49
C LYS A 203 -2.39 15.51 6.09
N GLU A 204 -2.65 16.00 4.88
CA GLU A 204 -4.00 16.23 4.38
C GLU A 204 -4.82 14.94 4.34
N ILE A 205 -4.32 13.89 3.66
CA ILE A 205 -5.05 12.62 3.55
C ILE A 205 -5.25 11.96 4.91
N THR A 206 -4.25 12.01 5.80
CA THR A 206 -4.34 11.33 7.10
C THR A 206 -5.30 11.99 8.06
N GLU A 207 -5.38 13.32 8.06
CA GLU A 207 -6.30 14.10 8.90
C GLU A 207 -7.76 14.08 8.40
N HIS A 208 -7.98 13.75 7.12
CA HIS A 208 -9.32 13.81 6.51
C HIS A 208 -9.86 12.44 6.08
N SER A 209 -9.03 11.39 6.09
CA SER A 209 -9.47 10.04 5.75
C SER A 209 -10.52 9.49 6.72
N GLU A 210 -11.46 8.70 6.17
CA GLU A 210 -12.50 7.99 6.91
C GLU A 210 -12.13 6.54 7.26
N ILE A 211 -11.04 6.02 6.70
CA ILE A 211 -10.50 4.69 6.99
C ILE A 211 -9.17 4.82 7.76
N ALA A 212 -8.74 3.74 8.42
CA ALA A 212 -7.46 3.72 9.12
C ALA A 212 -6.29 3.90 8.15
N MET A 213 -5.33 4.75 8.48
CA MET A 213 -4.19 5.05 7.63
C MET A 213 -2.95 4.30 8.09
N VAL A 214 -2.36 3.53 7.19
CA VAL A 214 -1.15 2.74 7.44
C VAL A 214 -0.01 3.39 6.67
N LEU A 215 1.06 3.78 7.36
CA LEU A 215 2.24 4.37 6.73
C LEU A 215 3.39 3.35 6.71
N PRO A 216 3.93 2.99 5.54
CA PRO A 216 5.22 2.33 5.43
C PRO A 216 6.33 3.22 6.00
N VAL A 217 7.05 2.74 7.02
CA VAL A 217 8.10 3.52 7.69
C VAL A 217 9.50 2.95 7.47
N TYR A 218 9.59 1.65 7.21
CA TYR A 218 10.86 0.97 6.98
C TYR A 218 10.70 -0.15 5.95
N GLY A 219 11.73 -0.37 5.12
CA GLY A 219 11.87 -1.54 4.26
C GLY A 219 12.08 -1.22 2.78
N SER A 220 12.48 -2.23 2.01
CA SER A 220 12.69 -2.12 0.56
C SER A 220 11.38 -1.76 -0.15
N GLN A 221 11.37 -0.64 -0.88
CA GLN A 221 10.21 -0.22 -1.64
C GLN A 221 10.21 -0.91 -3.01
N GLU A 222 9.10 -1.57 -3.33
CA GLU A 222 8.88 -2.14 -4.66
C GLU A 222 8.58 -1.01 -5.65
N LEU A 223 9.37 -0.92 -6.72
CA LEU A 223 9.20 0.06 -7.79
C LEU A 223 8.36 -0.48 -8.93
N MET A 224 8.46 -1.79 -9.21
CA MET A 224 7.77 -2.41 -10.33
C MET A 224 7.51 -3.89 -10.08
N VAL A 225 6.37 -4.37 -10.58
CA VAL A 225 6.05 -5.79 -10.70
C VAL A 225 5.89 -6.17 -12.17
N SER A 226 6.39 -7.35 -12.55
CA SER A 226 6.30 -7.87 -13.92
C SER A 226 5.99 -9.36 -13.93
N LYS A 227 4.99 -9.78 -14.74
CA LYS A 227 4.80 -11.20 -15.12
C LYS A 227 5.79 -11.67 -16.18
N LYS A 228 6.53 -10.77 -16.83
CA LYS A 228 7.53 -11.09 -17.86
C LYS A 228 8.88 -11.33 -17.20
N CYS A 229 9.54 -12.42 -17.61
CA CYS A 229 10.86 -12.78 -17.10
C CYS A 229 11.95 -11.80 -17.53
N LEU A 230 12.65 -11.20 -16.55
CA LEU A 230 13.82 -10.33 -16.75
C LEU A 230 15.15 -11.10 -16.76
N PHE A 231 15.19 -12.32 -16.19
CA PHE A 231 16.39 -13.14 -16.08
C PHE A 231 16.77 -13.88 -17.38
N GLY A 232 15.90 -13.86 -18.40
CA GLY A 232 16.21 -14.42 -19.72
C GLY A 232 16.43 -15.93 -19.79
N CYS A 233 15.99 -16.70 -18.78
CA CYS A 233 16.31 -18.12 -18.60
C CYS A 233 16.04 -18.96 -19.86
N LYS A 234 17.04 -19.74 -20.30
CA LYS A 234 16.93 -20.65 -21.45
C LYS A 234 15.97 -21.82 -21.18
N SER A 235 15.78 -22.20 -19.91
CA SER A 235 14.86 -23.24 -19.44
C SER A 235 13.45 -22.74 -19.15
N CYS A 236 13.16 -21.44 -19.25
CA CYS A 236 11.80 -20.94 -19.11
C CYS A 236 10.96 -21.41 -20.31
N LEU A 237 10.00 -22.31 -20.05
CA LEU A 237 8.95 -22.73 -20.99
C LEU A 237 8.18 -21.55 -21.61
N GLU A 238 8.29 -20.37 -21.01
CA GLU A 238 7.74 -19.09 -21.46
C GLU A 238 8.15 -18.72 -22.90
N LYS A 239 9.38 -19.03 -23.33
CA LYS A 239 9.85 -18.74 -24.70
C LYS A 239 9.19 -19.60 -25.78
N LYS A 240 8.64 -20.78 -25.42
CA LYS A 240 8.11 -21.74 -26.40
C LYS A 240 6.60 -21.65 -26.61
N LYS A 241 5.83 -21.05 -25.69
CA LYS A 241 4.36 -21.10 -25.71
C LYS A 241 3.66 -19.73 -25.70
N GLY A 242 4.39 -18.61 -25.74
CA GLY A 242 3.77 -17.28 -25.67
C GLY A 242 3.11 -16.97 -24.32
N THR A 243 3.38 -17.79 -23.30
CA THR A 243 2.82 -17.72 -21.95
C THR A 243 3.84 -17.10 -21.00
N THR A 244 3.46 -16.04 -20.28
CA THR A 244 4.29 -15.38 -19.25
C THR A 244 4.02 -16.00 -17.86
N GLY A 245 4.99 -15.94 -16.93
CA GLY A 245 4.79 -16.35 -15.54
C GLY A 245 4.71 -17.85 -15.25
N LEU A 246 5.26 -18.72 -16.11
CA LEU A 246 5.22 -20.18 -15.91
C LEU A 246 6.37 -20.73 -15.08
N CYS A 247 7.50 -20.03 -15.04
CA CYS A 247 8.57 -20.44 -14.14
C CYS A 247 8.24 -20.00 -12.70
N ARG A 248 8.53 -20.86 -11.72
CA ARG A 248 8.29 -20.59 -10.30
C ARG A 248 9.53 -20.83 -9.46
N GLN A 249 10.67 -20.95 -10.14
CA GLN A 249 11.95 -21.01 -9.48
C GLN A 249 12.28 -19.61 -8.98
N GLU A 250 12.46 -19.47 -7.66
CA GLU A 250 12.94 -18.21 -7.08
C GLU A 250 14.30 -17.85 -7.69
N MET A 251 14.47 -16.58 -8.02
CA MET A 251 15.68 -16.05 -8.63
C MET A 251 15.93 -14.65 -8.09
N THR A 252 17.20 -14.33 -7.83
CA THR A 252 17.63 -13.01 -7.42
C THR A 252 18.65 -12.45 -8.41
N GLY A 253 18.64 -11.13 -8.57
CA GLY A 253 19.56 -10.40 -9.43
C GLY A 253 19.50 -8.91 -9.16
N LYS A 254 20.15 -8.12 -10.01
CA LYS A 254 20.13 -6.67 -9.94
C LYS A 254 20.07 -6.07 -11.34
N LEU A 255 19.28 -5.02 -11.53
CA LEU A 255 19.37 -4.14 -12.69
C LEU A 255 20.30 -2.99 -12.34
N VAL A 256 21.24 -2.66 -13.21
CA VAL A 256 22.18 -1.56 -12.99
C VAL A 256 21.92 -0.49 -14.04
N ASP A 257 21.69 0.73 -13.61
CA ASP A 257 21.51 1.86 -14.53
C ASP A 257 22.85 2.39 -15.06
N GLU A 258 22.80 3.37 -15.96
CA GLU A 258 23.98 4.02 -16.55
C GLU A 258 24.85 4.76 -15.51
N ARG A 259 24.30 5.05 -14.34
CA ARG A 259 24.97 5.74 -13.22
C ARG A 259 25.56 4.74 -12.20
N GLY A 260 25.42 3.43 -12.45
CA GLY A 260 25.88 2.37 -11.56
C GLY A 260 24.96 2.11 -10.36
N PHE A 261 23.77 2.71 -10.32
CA PHE A 261 22.80 2.45 -9.27
C PHE A 261 22.15 1.07 -9.49
N ALA A 262 22.13 0.25 -8.44
CA ALA A 262 21.67 -1.13 -8.51
C ALA A 262 20.28 -1.29 -7.89
N PHE A 263 19.35 -1.82 -8.66
CA PHE A 263 17.98 -2.15 -8.27
C PHE A 263 17.86 -3.66 -8.05
N PRO A 264 17.64 -4.14 -6.83
CA PRO A 264 17.41 -5.56 -6.57
C PRO A 264 16.21 -6.08 -7.35
N VAL A 265 16.35 -7.27 -7.93
CA VAL A 265 15.28 -7.95 -8.65
C VAL A 265 15.11 -9.34 -8.08
N GLU A 266 13.88 -9.66 -7.71
CA GLU A 266 13.52 -10.97 -7.18
C GLU A 266 12.36 -11.57 -7.95
N ARG A 267 12.36 -12.90 -8.06
CA ARG A 267 11.19 -13.65 -8.52
C ARG A 267 10.58 -14.40 -7.35
N ASP A 268 9.29 -14.18 -7.11
CA ASP A 268 8.53 -14.86 -6.08
C ASP A 268 8.11 -16.29 -6.50
N ASP A 269 7.50 -17.01 -5.56
CA ASP A 269 6.98 -18.37 -5.76
C ASP A 269 5.75 -18.43 -6.69
N GLN A 270 5.10 -17.30 -6.95
CA GLN A 270 4.01 -17.15 -7.93
C GLN A 270 4.53 -16.86 -9.33
N GLY A 271 5.84 -16.63 -9.49
CA GLY A 271 6.49 -16.33 -10.75
C GLY A 271 6.40 -14.86 -11.18
N LEU A 272 6.00 -13.96 -10.27
CA LEU A 272 6.10 -12.52 -10.44
C LEU A 272 7.53 -12.06 -10.20
N ILE A 273 7.94 -11.06 -10.96
CA ILE A 273 9.21 -10.39 -10.78
C ILE A 273 8.97 -9.06 -10.10
N HIS A 274 9.69 -8.84 -9.01
CA HIS A 274 9.67 -7.64 -8.19
C HIS A 274 10.98 -6.90 -8.41
N VAL A 275 10.89 -5.62 -8.74
CA VAL A 275 12.04 -4.72 -8.82
C VAL A 275 11.94 -3.77 -7.65
N TYR A 276 12.95 -3.78 -6.79
CA TYR A 276 13.01 -2.94 -5.60
C TYR A 276 13.93 -1.75 -5.82
N ASN A 277 13.70 -0.71 -5.01
CA ASN A 277 14.65 0.38 -4.87
C ASN A 277 15.94 -0.13 -4.22
N GLY A 278 17.09 0.36 -4.68
CA GLY A 278 18.38 0.04 -4.08
C GLY A 278 18.53 0.62 -2.67
N ASP A 279 17.88 1.75 -2.40
CA ASP A 279 17.84 2.34 -1.07
C ASP A 279 16.63 1.83 -0.27
N THR A 280 16.87 1.47 0.99
CA THR A 280 15.83 1.04 1.94
C THR A 280 15.08 2.26 2.49
N LEU A 281 13.75 2.24 2.51
CA LEU A 281 12.98 3.29 3.19
C LEU A 281 13.31 3.27 4.68
N PHE A 282 13.58 4.44 5.26
CA PHE A 282 13.71 4.58 6.70
C PHE A 282 13.28 5.98 7.16
N LEU A 283 12.02 6.08 7.61
CA LEU A 283 11.44 7.30 8.17
C LEU A 283 11.76 7.41 9.66
N ARG A 284 12.16 8.61 10.08
CA ARG A 284 12.63 8.88 11.45
C ARG A 284 11.85 10.05 12.02
N GLU A 285 12.47 11.22 12.12
CA GLU A 285 11.87 12.46 12.66
C GLU A 285 10.65 12.94 11.87
N GLU A 286 10.51 12.50 10.62
CA GLU A 286 9.36 12.84 9.77
C GLU A 286 8.04 12.31 10.34
N ILE A 287 8.06 11.17 11.04
CA ILE A 287 6.82 10.56 11.54
C ILE A 287 6.23 11.35 12.72
N LEU A 288 7.04 12.19 13.40
CA LEU A 288 6.64 12.98 14.56
C LEU A 288 5.47 13.92 14.23
N GLU A 289 5.42 14.39 12.99
CA GLU A 289 4.43 15.37 12.53
C GLU A 289 3.12 14.71 12.07
N LEU A 290 3.13 13.40 11.85
CA LEU A 290 2.03 12.64 11.27
C LEU A 290 1.07 12.08 12.32
N LYS A 291 0.36 13.01 12.98
CA LYS A 291 -0.63 12.67 14.01
C LYS A 291 -1.79 11.82 13.47
N GLY A 292 -2.11 11.94 12.18
CA GLY A 292 -3.23 11.24 11.54
C GLY A 292 -2.93 9.82 11.09
N VAL A 293 -1.76 9.25 11.33
CA VAL A 293 -1.48 7.85 10.97
C VAL A 293 -1.97 6.92 12.08
N ASP A 294 -2.52 5.77 11.75
CA ASP A 294 -3.02 4.77 12.71
C ASP A 294 -2.01 3.65 12.95
N THR A 295 -1.21 3.30 11.94
CA THR A 295 -0.28 2.16 12.00
C THR A 295 1.02 2.45 11.24
N TRP A 296 2.15 2.18 11.88
CA TRP A 296 3.47 2.15 11.26
C TRP A 296 3.74 0.76 10.70
N ARG A 297 4.01 0.65 9.40
CA ARG A 297 4.25 -0.63 8.72
C ARG A 297 5.72 -0.76 8.37
N ILE A 298 6.33 -1.84 8.87
CA ILE A 298 7.68 -2.29 8.54
C ILE A 298 7.53 -3.38 7.49
N HIS A 299 8.15 -3.22 6.32
CA HIS A 299 8.23 -4.26 5.29
C HIS A 299 9.54 -5.01 5.48
N HIS A 300 9.45 -6.26 5.92
CA HIS A 300 10.62 -7.13 6.04
C HIS A 300 11.02 -7.68 4.68
N HIS A 301 12.32 -7.70 4.42
CA HIS A 301 12.90 -8.31 3.24
C HIS A 301 13.90 -9.42 3.63
N ASP A 302 15.08 -9.04 4.12
CA ASP A 302 16.17 -9.96 4.47
C ASP A 302 16.93 -9.51 5.74
N GLU A 303 16.34 -8.59 6.52
CA GLU A 303 16.96 -8.11 7.75
C GLU A 303 17.18 -9.22 8.79
N SER A 304 18.33 -9.19 9.47
CA SER A 304 18.57 -10.07 10.62
C SER A 304 17.60 -9.77 11.76
N MET A 305 17.35 -10.79 12.60
CA MET A 305 16.51 -10.61 13.80
C MET A 305 17.03 -9.53 14.76
N GLU A 306 18.35 -9.34 14.86
CA GLU A 306 18.93 -8.27 15.66
C GLU A 306 18.54 -6.90 15.13
N LYS A 307 18.70 -6.68 13.81
CA LYS A 307 18.31 -5.43 13.17
C LYS A 307 16.80 -5.19 13.29
N LEU A 308 16.02 -6.23 13.07
CA LEU A 308 14.56 -6.17 13.15
C LEU A 308 14.08 -5.81 14.57
N ARG A 309 14.70 -6.37 15.61
CA ARG A 309 14.42 -6.00 17.01
C ARG A 309 14.66 -4.51 17.26
N THR A 310 15.77 -3.97 16.76
CA THR A 310 16.07 -2.54 16.89
C THR A 310 15.04 -1.68 16.16
N ILE A 311 14.64 -2.07 14.95
CA ILE A 311 13.63 -1.34 14.15
C ILE A 311 12.26 -1.37 14.82
N ILE A 312 11.79 -2.55 15.24
CA ILE A 312 10.50 -2.68 15.94
C ILE A 312 10.55 -1.90 17.26
N GLY A 313 11.65 -2.02 18.03
CA GLY A 313 11.87 -1.25 19.25
C GLY A 313 11.77 0.25 19.00
N TYR A 314 12.35 0.75 17.90
CA TYR A 314 12.31 2.16 17.53
C TYR A 314 10.89 2.68 17.29
N TYR A 315 10.03 1.92 16.61
CA TYR A 315 8.65 2.36 16.33
C TYR A 315 7.63 2.00 17.42
N SER A 316 7.93 1.01 18.27
CA SER A 316 7.03 0.53 19.34
C SER A 316 7.16 1.31 20.63
N GLN A 317 8.26 2.04 20.81
CA GLN A 317 8.42 3.00 21.90
C GLN A 317 7.25 3.98 21.88
N GLY A 318 6.61 4.11 23.04
CA GLY A 318 5.48 5.00 23.24
C GLY A 318 5.93 6.44 23.09
N ILE A 319 5.89 6.92 21.84
CA ILE A 319 5.84 8.33 21.46
C ILE A 319 7.09 9.13 21.88
N TYR A 320 8.00 9.34 20.94
CA TYR A 320 8.69 10.63 20.75
C TYR A 320 9.29 11.27 22.01
N ASP A 321 9.94 10.44 22.85
CA ASP A 321 10.71 10.97 23.96
C ASP A 321 11.91 11.77 23.43
N LYS A 322 12.43 12.69 24.26
CA LYS A 322 13.44 13.72 23.94
C LYS A 322 14.77 13.24 23.32
N HIS A 323 14.90 11.95 23.00
CA HIS A 323 16.04 11.30 22.36
C HIS A 323 15.67 10.64 21.02
N TRP A 324 14.75 11.24 20.24
CA TRP A 324 14.44 10.77 18.90
C TRP A 324 15.65 11.00 17.96
N GLY A 325 16.54 10.01 17.91
CA GLY A 325 17.73 9.96 17.08
C GLY A 325 17.83 8.64 16.30
N LEU A 326 18.94 8.44 15.59
CA LEU A 326 19.25 7.13 15.01
C LEU A 326 19.46 6.12 16.16
N PRO A 327 18.76 4.97 16.17
CA PRO A 327 19.05 3.91 17.12
C PRO A 327 20.50 3.47 17.02
N GLU A 328 21.11 3.13 18.15
CA GLU A 328 22.44 2.51 18.15
C GLU A 328 22.41 1.23 17.29
N GLY A 329 23.36 1.12 16.35
CA GLY A 329 23.44 0.00 15.41
C GLY A 329 22.66 0.17 14.10
N LEU A 330 21.88 1.24 13.91
CA LEU A 330 21.25 1.59 12.63
C LEU A 330 22.02 2.71 11.92
N GLY A 331 22.68 2.36 10.82
CA GLY A 331 23.30 3.34 9.91
C GLY A 331 22.29 3.98 8.95
N THR A 332 22.66 5.11 8.34
CA THR A 332 21.87 5.76 7.27
C THR A 332 22.36 5.44 5.86
N GLU A 333 23.46 4.69 5.73
CA GLU A 333 24.00 4.32 4.43
C GLU A 333 23.02 3.41 3.68
N GLY A 334 22.76 3.72 2.41
CA GLY A 334 21.78 3.00 1.59
C GLY A 334 20.33 3.17 2.05
N THR A 335 20.01 4.24 2.78
CA THR A 335 18.63 4.55 3.19
C THR A 335 18.07 5.79 2.50
N THR A 336 16.77 5.78 2.25
CA THR A 336 16.02 6.91 1.69
C THR A 336 14.90 7.34 2.65
N ARG A 337 14.62 8.65 2.69
CA ARG A 337 13.46 9.22 3.38
C ARG A 337 12.20 9.22 2.48
N GLY A 338 12.26 8.60 1.29
CA GLY A 338 11.17 8.60 0.32
C GLY A 338 10.87 9.99 -0.26
N SER A 339 9.65 10.19 -0.75
CA SER A 339 9.19 11.47 -1.27
C SER A 339 8.87 12.51 -0.20
N PHE A 340 8.89 12.14 1.10
CA PHE A 340 8.58 13.03 2.23
C PHE A 340 9.22 14.41 2.14
N ARG A 341 10.54 14.46 1.90
CA ARG A 341 11.29 15.72 1.75
C ARG A 341 11.52 16.15 0.30
N ARG A 342 11.16 15.30 -0.66
CA ARG A 342 11.23 15.63 -2.09
C ARG A 342 9.87 16.16 -2.50
N GLY A 343 9.60 17.41 -2.14
CA GLY A 343 8.60 18.16 -2.90
C GLY A 343 8.99 18.07 -4.37
N VAL A 344 8.07 17.62 -5.22
CA VAL A 344 8.22 17.76 -6.66
C VAL A 344 8.31 19.25 -6.90
N LYS A 345 9.53 19.77 -7.10
CA LYS A 345 9.77 21.19 -7.39
C LYS A 345 9.18 21.55 -8.74
#